data_AF-A0A914ZAC2-F1
#
_entry.id   AF-A0A914ZAC2-F1
#
_cell.length_a   1.000
_cell.length_b   1.000
_cell.length_c   1.000
_cell.angle_alpha   90.00
_cell.angle_beta   90.00
_cell.angle_gamma   90.00
#
_symmetry.space_group_name_H-M   'P 1'
#
loop_
_entity.id
_entity.type
_entity.pdbx_description
1 polymer ?
#
loop_
_entity_poly.entity_id
_entity_poly.type
_entity_poly.pdbx_seq_one_letter_code
_entity_poly.pdbx_strand_id
1 'polypeptide(L)'
;MSVSENVENVAEKFDNEDQSHHPETESESESSNDEEEEESSDDLDSGEEESEYEFAKVASKEVLQLFEMLSNDRFTDVNLVISDTVEIKSHRCVLGHFSKIFANIFENSNETPVRIYVKDFKMETLKAALEFLYGNSNAIKGKEKDVLKFANKYEILQLKVSFFYP
;
A
#
# COMPACT_ATOMS: atom_id res chain seq x y z
N MET A 1 -23.46 57.47 13.34
CA MET A 1 -23.05 57.67 11.94
C MET A 1 -23.07 56.29 11.30
N SER A 2 -24.23 55.88 10.77
CA SER A 2 -24.59 55.91 9.33
C SER A 2 -24.24 54.56 8.69
N VAL A 3 -25.21 53.61 8.56
CA VAL A 3 -26.18 53.44 7.45
C VAL A 3 -25.48 52.73 6.26
N SER A 4 -25.59 51.38 6.18
CA SER A 4 -26.33 50.55 5.19
C SER A 4 -25.53 50.32 3.88
N GLU A 5 -25.60 49.20 3.15
CA GLU A 5 -26.77 48.59 2.51
C GLU A 5 -26.57 47.10 2.15
N ASN A 6 -27.70 46.37 2.20
CA ASN A 6 -27.96 45.08 1.56
C ASN A 6 -28.09 45.23 0.03
N VAL A 7 -27.83 44.15 -0.73
CA VAL A 7 -28.63 43.80 -1.92
C VAL A 7 -28.77 42.28 -2.03
N GLU A 8 -30.02 41.82 -2.09
CA GLU A 8 -30.53 40.47 -2.35
C GLU A 8 -30.60 40.12 -3.85
N ASN A 9 -30.62 38.82 -4.19
CA ASN A 9 -31.52 38.11 -5.15
C ASN A 9 -30.95 36.70 -5.43
N VAL A 10 -31.59 35.53 -5.22
CA VAL A 10 -32.94 34.99 -5.56
C VAL A 10 -33.15 34.97 -7.09
N ALA A 11 -33.56 33.93 -7.83
CA ALA A 11 -33.96 32.52 -7.68
C ALA A 11 -33.47 31.76 -8.96
N GLU A 12 -33.60 30.45 -9.12
CA GLU A 12 -34.78 29.83 -9.73
C GLU A 12 -34.83 28.32 -9.47
N LYS A 13 -36.02 27.87 -9.07
CA LYS A 13 -36.50 26.49 -9.03
C LYS A 13 -36.92 26.04 -10.44
N PHE A 14 -36.80 24.75 -10.71
CA PHE A 14 -37.64 24.07 -11.69
C PHE A 14 -38.31 22.87 -11.00
N ASP A 15 -39.63 22.96 -10.85
CA ASP A 15 -40.56 21.87 -10.57
C ASP A 15 -41.00 21.26 -11.92
N ASN A 16 -41.11 19.93 -12.03
CA ASN A 16 -42.40 19.28 -12.31
C ASN A 16 -42.28 17.75 -12.44
N GLU A 17 -43.27 17.13 -11.82
CA GLU A 17 -43.69 15.72 -11.79
C GLU A 17 -44.21 15.25 -13.17
N ASP A 18 -44.13 13.94 -13.49
CA ASP A 18 -45.33 13.15 -13.84
C ASP A 18 -45.11 11.62 -13.91
N GLN A 19 -46.11 10.89 -13.37
CA GLN A 19 -46.65 9.54 -13.72
C GLN A 19 -45.73 8.30 -13.85
N SER A 20 -45.78 7.32 -12.93
CA SER A 20 -46.78 6.23 -12.73
C SER A 20 -46.74 5.06 -13.75
N HIS A 21 -46.36 3.85 -13.31
CA HIS A 21 -47.12 2.58 -13.45
C HIS A 21 -46.25 1.33 -13.10
N HIS A 22 -46.69 0.56 -12.11
CA HIS A 22 -46.46 -0.89 -11.95
C HIS A 22 -47.59 -1.64 -12.70
N PRO A 23 -47.39 -2.87 -13.23
CA PRO A 23 -47.47 -4.11 -12.42
C PRO A 23 -46.42 -5.19 -12.85
N GLU A 24 -45.85 -5.98 -11.94
CA GLU A 24 -46.21 -7.38 -11.60
C GLU A 24 -46.53 -8.30 -12.79
N THR A 25 -45.74 -9.38 -12.97
CA THR A 25 -46.23 -10.78 -13.04
C THR A 25 -45.06 -11.78 -12.98
N GLU A 26 -45.19 -12.73 -12.05
CA GLU A 26 -44.50 -14.02 -11.97
C GLU A 26 -44.93 -14.96 -13.12
N SER A 27 -44.06 -15.88 -13.55
CA SER A 27 -44.42 -17.29 -13.77
C SER A 27 -43.23 -18.11 -14.28
N GLU A 28 -43.01 -19.22 -13.57
CA GLU A 28 -42.14 -20.36 -13.87
C GLU A 28 -42.53 -21.08 -15.18
N SER A 29 -41.57 -21.75 -15.84
CA SER A 29 -41.77 -23.14 -16.28
C SER A 29 -40.46 -23.79 -16.74
N GLU A 30 -40.45 -25.11 -16.55
CA GLU A 30 -39.34 -26.05 -16.42
C GLU A 30 -38.82 -26.63 -17.76
N SER A 31 -37.70 -27.33 -17.63
CA SER A 31 -37.38 -28.62 -18.28
C SER A 31 -36.84 -28.63 -19.72
N SER A 32 -35.56 -28.99 -19.86
CA SER A 32 -35.20 -30.29 -20.46
C SER A 32 -33.73 -30.62 -20.17
N ASN A 33 -33.50 -31.86 -19.71
CA ASN A 33 -32.21 -32.52 -19.65
C ASN A 33 -31.75 -32.83 -21.08
N ASP A 34 -30.47 -32.62 -21.36
CA ASP A 34 -29.73 -33.41 -22.34
C ASP A 34 -28.40 -33.83 -21.69
N GLU A 35 -28.15 -35.13 -21.75
CA GLU A 35 -26.99 -35.86 -21.23
C GLU A 35 -25.81 -35.79 -22.20
N GLU A 36 -24.63 -36.13 -21.66
CA GLU A 36 -23.37 -36.47 -22.35
C GLU A 36 -22.56 -35.24 -22.81
N GLU A 37 -21.27 -35.08 -22.50
CA GLU A 37 -20.18 -36.04 -22.64
C GLU A 37 -19.14 -35.88 -21.51
N GLU A 38 -18.60 -37.02 -21.07
CA GLU A 38 -17.35 -37.05 -20.30
C GLU A 38 -16.18 -36.67 -21.20
N GLU A 39 -15.55 -35.53 -20.93
CA GLU A 39 -14.17 -35.29 -21.36
C GLU A 39 -13.24 -35.23 -20.14
N SER A 40 -12.17 -36.01 -20.26
CA SER A 40 -11.13 -36.29 -19.29
C SER A 40 -10.72 -35.07 -18.46
N SER A 41 -10.94 -35.14 -17.14
CA SER A 41 -10.24 -34.27 -16.21
C SER A 41 -8.77 -34.64 -16.22
N ASP A 42 -7.97 -33.75 -16.80
CA ASP A 42 -6.53 -33.73 -16.71
C ASP A 42 -6.08 -34.03 -15.28
N ASP A 43 -5.21 -35.03 -15.13
CA ASP A 43 -4.42 -35.25 -13.92
C ASP A 43 -3.48 -34.04 -13.73
N LEU A 44 -4.03 -32.93 -13.23
CA LEU A 44 -3.28 -31.78 -12.75
C LEU A 44 -2.59 -32.21 -11.45
N ASP A 45 -1.26 -32.14 -11.46
CA ASP A 45 -0.37 -32.48 -10.36
C ASP A 45 -0.64 -31.57 -9.14
N SER A 46 -1.58 -32.00 -8.31
CA SER A 46 -2.03 -31.31 -7.09
C SER A 46 -0.93 -31.16 -6.03
N GLY A 47 0.21 -31.85 -6.20
CA GLY A 47 1.36 -31.73 -5.31
C GLY A 47 2.12 -30.41 -5.46
N GLU A 48 2.13 -29.82 -6.65
CA GLU A 48 2.84 -28.55 -6.89
C GLU A 48 2.07 -27.35 -6.31
N GLU A 49 0.75 -27.28 -6.49
CA GLU A 49 -0.08 -26.18 -6.00
C GLU A 49 -0.17 -26.12 -4.46
N GLU A 50 -0.28 -27.26 -3.76
CA GLU A 50 -0.27 -27.29 -2.29
C GLU A 50 1.08 -26.81 -1.71
N SER A 51 2.18 -27.15 -2.40
CA SER A 51 3.52 -26.75 -1.98
C SER A 51 3.77 -25.24 -2.14
N GLU A 52 3.24 -24.65 -3.22
CA GLU A 52 3.34 -23.21 -3.48
C GLU A 52 2.48 -22.40 -2.50
N TYR A 53 1.28 -22.88 -2.16
CA TYR A 53 0.41 -22.23 -1.18
C TYR A 53 1.03 -22.21 0.22
N GLU A 54 1.55 -23.34 0.71
CA GLU A 54 2.19 -23.38 2.02
C GLU A 54 3.49 -22.57 2.04
N PHE A 55 4.24 -22.52 0.93
CA PHE A 55 5.39 -21.63 0.80
C PHE A 55 4.99 -20.15 0.85
N ALA A 56 3.95 -19.74 0.11
CA ALA A 56 3.44 -18.37 0.13
C ALA A 56 2.94 -17.94 1.52
N LYS A 57 2.31 -18.88 2.24
CA LYS A 57 1.84 -18.67 3.62
C LYS A 57 2.98 -18.50 4.60
N VAL A 58 4.02 -19.33 4.50
CA VAL A 58 5.26 -19.19 5.29
C VAL A 58 5.94 -17.85 5.00
N ALA A 59 6.11 -17.50 3.72
CA ALA A 59 6.66 -16.22 3.30
C ALA A 59 5.86 -15.03 3.84
N SER A 60 4.53 -15.10 3.82
CA SER A 60 3.67 -14.06 4.39
C SER A 60 3.83 -13.88 5.90
N LYS A 61 4.04 -14.99 6.64
CA LYS A 61 4.26 -14.96 8.09
C LYS A 61 5.63 -14.36 8.45
N GLU A 62 6.66 -14.66 7.67
CA GLU A 62 8.01 -14.13 7.87
C GLU A 62 8.06 -12.62 7.57
N VAL A 63 7.34 -12.17 6.55
CA VAL A 63 7.17 -10.74 6.25
C VAL A 63 6.50 -10.00 7.42
N LEU A 64 5.49 -10.59 8.06
CA LEU A 64 4.87 -10.01 9.27
C LEU A 64 5.86 -9.89 10.45
N GLN A 65 6.81 -10.82 10.58
CA GLN A 65 7.81 -10.79 11.66
C GLN A 65 8.82 -9.65 11.48
N LEU A 66 9.17 -9.30 10.25
CA LEU A 66 10.04 -8.15 9.98
C LEU A 66 9.37 -6.84 10.43
N PHE A 67 8.09 -6.66 10.12
CA PHE A 67 7.33 -5.48 10.54
C PHE A 67 7.28 -5.31 12.07
N GLU A 68 7.18 -6.42 12.81
CA GLU A 68 7.24 -6.40 14.29
C GLU A 68 8.60 -5.89 14.79
N MET A 69 9.71 -6.28 14.14
CA MET A 69 11.03 -5.76 14.48
C MET A 69 11.13 -4.24 14.28
N LEU A 70 10.56 -3.72 13.19
CA LEU A 70 10.47 -2.28 12.95
C LEU A 70 9.66 -1.58 14.05
N SER A 71 8.51 -2.14 14.43
CA SER A 71 7.59 -1.52 15.40
C SER A 71 8.15 -1.48 16.82
N ASN A 72 8.98 -2.46 17.18
CA ASN A 72 9.50 -2.64 18.54
C ASN A 72 10.99 -2.28 18.67
N ASP A 73 11.58 -1.61 17.67
CA ASP A 73 12.99 -1.21 17.59
C ASP A 73 14.02 -2.35 17.77
N ARG A 74 13.61 -3.62 17.61
CA ARG A 74 14.45 -4.78 17.89
C ARG A 74 15.53 -4.94 16.82
N PHE A 75 16.80 -5.01 17.24
CA PHE A 75 17.97 -5.18 16.34
C PHE A 75 18.22 -4.00 15.38
N THR A 76 17.71 -2.82 15.72
CA THR A 76 17.95 -1.62 14.92
C THR A 76 19.41 -1.17 14.99
N ASP A 77 19.98 -0.85 13.84
CA ASP A 77 21.39 -0.49 13.65
C ASP A 77 21.57 0.71 12.70
N VAL A 78 20.46 1.38 12.37
CA VAL A 78 20.37 2.62 11.58
C VAL A 78 19.36 3.57 12.21
N ASN A 79 19.70 4.86 12.25
CA ASN A 79 18.79 5.94 12.59
C ASN A 79 18.61 6.86 11.37
N LEU A 80 17.39 6.95 10.85
CA LEU A 80 17.01 7.95 9.85
C LEU A 80 16.63 9.24 10.58
N VAL A 81 17.51 10.23 10.54
CA VAL A 81 17.41 11.50 11.28
C VAL A 81 16.72 12.55 10.41
N ILE A 82 15.52 12.97 10.80
CA ILE A 82 14.71 13.97 10.08
C ILE A 82 15.04 15.39 10.57
N SER A 83 15.21 15.54 11.88
CA SER A 83 15.67 16.75 12.54
C SER A 83 16.50 16.39 13.78
N ASP A 84 17.06 17.39 14.47
CA ASP A 84 17.91 17.16 15.65
C ASP A 84 17.21 16.36 16.77
N THR A 85 15.88 16.38 16.81
CA THR A 85 15.07 15.70 17.85
C THR A 85 14.20 14.57 17.31
N VAL A 86 14.15 14.36 15.99
CA VAL A 86 13.25 13.39 15.37
C VAL A 86 14.06 12.41 14.52
N GLU A 87 14.03 11.14 14.92
CA GLU A 87 14.65 10.04 14.21
C GLU A 87 13.75 8.81 14.17
N ILE A 88 13.92 7.97 13.14
CA ILE A 88 13.26 6.67 13.01
C ILE A 88 14.35 5.59 12.99
N LYS A 89 14.23 4.60 13.86
CA LYS A 89 15.15 3.46 13.89
C LYS A 89 14.76 2.42 12.84
N SER A 90 15.76 1.78 12.24
CA SER A 90 15.58 0.79 11.19
C SER A 90 16.79 -0.14 11.09
N HIS A 91 16.83 -0.96 10.03
CA HIS A 91 17.80 -2.03 9.85
C HIS A 91 18.59 -1.87 8.55
N ARG A 92 19.91 -1.99 8.62
CA ARG A 92 20.81 -1.93 7.44
C ARG A 92 20.46 -2.98 6.41
N CYS A 93 20.20 -4.22 6.87
CA CYS A 93 19.93 -5.33 5.96
C CYS A 93 18.68 -5.09 5.11
N VAL A 94 17.61 -4.55 5.70
CA VAL A 94 16.37 -4.23 4.98
C VAL A 94 16.60 -3.04 4.05
N LEU A 95 17.12 -1.92 4.57
CA LEU A 95 17.34 -0.72 3.76
C LEU A 95 18.33 -0.96 2.61
N GLY A 96 19.42 -1.68 2.86
CA GLY A 96 20.44 -2.01 1.87
C GLY A 96 19.96 -3.02 0.83
N HIS A 97 19.09 -3.96 1.21
CA HIS A 97 18.44 -4.87 0.26
C HIS A 97 17.63 -4.11 -0.79
N PHE A 98 16.85 -3.12 -0.36
CA PHE A 98 15.95 -2.36 -1.24
C PHE A 98 16.59 -1.14 -1.93
N SER A 99 17.79 -0.72 -1.52
CA SER A 99 18.44 0.48 -2.02
C SER A 99 19.96 0.33 -2.10
N LYS A 100 20.49 0.43 -3.32
CA LYS A 100 21.95 0.50 -3.54
C LYS A 100 22.57 1.75 -2.91
N ILE A 101 21.81 2.84 -2.81
CA ILE A 101 22.25 4.07 -2.13
C ILE A 101 22.49 3.79 -0.65
N PHE A 102 21.54 3.14 0.03
CA PHE A 102 21.71 2.76 1.43
C PHE A 102 22.80 1.71 1.61
N ALA A 103 22.86 0.68 0.77
CA ALA A 103 23.92 -0.33 0.82
C ALA A 103 25.32 0.31 0.75
N ASN A 104 25.53 1.21 -0.21
CA ASN A 104 26.79 1.93 -0.35
C ASN A 104 27.10 2.82 0.87
N ILE A 105 26.10 3.47 1.49
CA ILE A 105 26.32 4.21 2.74
C ILE A 105 26.78 3.27 3.87
N PHE A 106 26.17 2.09 4.00
CA PHE A 106 26.47 1.16 5.09
C PHE A 106 27.81 0.45 4.92
N GLU A 107 28.18 0.08 3.70
CA GLU A 107 29.47 -0.56 3.38
C GLU A 107 30.67 0.36 3.68
N ASN A 108 30.45 1.68 3.61
CA ASN A 108 31.47 2.69 3.87
C ASN A 108 31.39 3.29 5.29
N SER A 109 30.50 2.80 6.15
CA SER A 109 30.31 3.32 7.52
C SER A 109 30.78 2.34 8.57
N ASN A 110 31.61 2.84 9.49
CA ASN A 110 32.06 2.10 10.68
C ASN A 110 31.24 2.45 11.94
N GLU A 111 30.26 3.34 11.83
CA GLU A 111 29.42 3.77 12.95
C GLU A 111 28.32 2.75 13.23
N THR A 112 27.95 2.55 14.49
CA THR A 112 26.78 1.76 14.89
C THR A 112 26.07 2.42 16.07
N PRO A 113 24.81 2.86 15.93
CA PRO A 113 24.00 2.87 14.69
C PRO A 113 24.52 3.88 13.66
N VAL A 114 24.32 3.62 12.36
CA VAL A 114 24.59 4.64 11.33
C VAL A 114 23.52 5.71 11.40
N ARG A 115 23.90 6.99 11.44
CA ARG A 115 22.95 8.11 11.38
C ARG A 115 22.86 8.66 9.96
N ILE A 116 21.69 8.56 9.34
CA ILE A 116 21.44 9.09 7.99
C ILE A 116 20.49 10.28 8.08
N TYR A 117 20.95 11.45 7.66
CA TYR A 117 20.13 12.67 7.67
C TYR A 117 19.22 12.75 6.44
N VAL A 118 17.91 12.80 6.68
CA VAL A 118 16.86 12.79 5.66
C VAL A 118 16.06 14.10 5.73
N LYS A 119 16.63 15.17 5.15
CA LYS A 119 16.11 16.55 5.31
C LYS A 119 14.90 16.90 4.42
N ASP A 120 14.68 16.14 3.35
CA ASP A 120 13.69 16.50 2.31
C ASP A 120 12.31 15.84 2.50
N PHE A 121 12.14 15.07 3.58
CA PHE A 121 10.95 14.26 3.79
C PHE A 121 10.39 14.40 5.19
N LYS A 122 9.06 14.35 5.28
CA LYS A 122 8.33 14.35 6.55
C LYS A 122 8.41 12.97 7.21
N MET A 123 8.31 12.94 8.53
CA MET A 123 8.28 11.70 9.32
C MET A 123 7.23 10.71 8.79
N GLU A 124 6.04 11.18 8.44
CA GLU A 124 4.95 10.35 7.92
C GLU A 124 5.32 9.66 6.60
N THR A 125 6.06 10.35 5.72
CA THR A 125 6.54 9.80 4.46
C THR A 125 7.58 8.70 4.70
N LEU A 126 8.56 8.96 5.59
CA LEU A 126 9.56 7.93 5.92
C LEU A 126 8.91 6.72 6.57
N LYS A 127 7.98 6.94 7.51
CA LYS A 127 7.27 5.86 8.19
C LYS A 127 6.52 5.00 7.19
N ALA A 128 5.70 5.60 6.32
CA ALA A 128 4.96 4.85 5.30
C ALA A 128 5.87 4.10 4.33
N ALA A 129 6.98 4.72 3.88
CA ALA A 129 7.95 4.05 3.02
C ALA A 129 8.59 2.86 3.74
N LEU A 130 9.02 3.01 4.99
CA LEU A 130 9.57 1.92 5.78
C LEU A 130 8.55 0.80 5.96
N GLU A 131 7.35 1.11 6.46
CA GLU A 131 6.32 0.09 6.67
C GLU A 131 6.06 -0.74 5.40
N PHE A 132 6.08 -0.12 4.22
CA PHE A 132 6.02 -0.84 2.94
C PHE A 132 7.21 -1.79 2.72
N LEU A 133 8.45 -1.35 2.96
CA LEU A 133 9.65 -2.22 2.84
C LEU A 133 9.63 -3.39 3.81
N TYR A 134 8.91 -3.24 4.92
CA TYR A 134 8.69 -4.28 5.91
C TYR A 134 7.41 -5.09 5.66
N GLY A 135 6.77 -4.92 4.50
CA GLY A 135 5.66 -5.77 4.04
C GLY A 135 4.26 -5.19 4.17
N ASN A 136 4.10 -4.02 4.77
CA ASN A 136 2.79 -3.35 4.84
C ASN A 136 2.55 -2.49 3.59
N SER A 137 2.16 -3.15 2.49
CA SER A 137 1.90 -2.48 1.20
C SER A 137 0.84 -1.36 1.29
N ASN A 138 -0.09 -1.45 2.24
CA ASN A 138 -1.15 -0.45 2.44
C ASN A 138 -0.65 0.85 3.06
N ALA A 139 0.55 0.90 3.66
CA ALA A 139 1.05 2.05 4.41
C ALA A 139 1.20 3.33 3.56
N ILE A 140 1.42 3.16 2.25
CA ILE A 140 1.67 4.26 1.30
C ILE A 140 0.39 4.98 0.85
N LYS A 141 -0.79 4.43 1.14
CA LYS A 141 -2.08 5.02 0.77
C LYS A 141 -2.22 6.44 1.35
N GLY A 142 -2.59 7.38 0.49
CA GLY A 142 -2.71 8.81 0.78
C GLY A 142 -1.37 9.57 0.91
N LYS A 143 -0.23 8.92 0.65
CA LYS A 143 1.12 9.51 0.72
C LYS A 143 1.95 9.25 -0.54
N GLU A 144 1.29 8.83 -1.61
CA GLU A 144 1.88 8.26 -2.82
C GLU A 144 2.92 9.19 -3.43
N LYS A 145 2.57 10.46 -3.60
CA LYS A 145 3.45 11.47 -4.22
C LYS A 145 4.75 11.67 -3.46
N ASP A 146 4.69 11.72 -2.13
CA ASP A 146 5.88 11.97 -1.31
C ASP A 146 6.71 10.70 -1.12
N VAL A 147 6.06 9.53 -1.02
CA VAL A 147 6.74 8.23 -1.01
C VAL A 147 7.43 7.97 -2.35
N LEU A 148 6.82 8.35 -3.49
CA LEU A 148 7.45 8.23 -4.81
C LEU A 148 8.71 9.11 -4.92
N LYS A 149 8.69 10.33 -4.37
CA LYS A 149 9.91 11.16 -4.29
C LYS A 149 11.00 10.50 -3.45
N PHE A 150 10.63 9.88 -2.32
CA PHE A 150 11.55 9.13 -1.48
C PHE A 150 12.16 7.94 -2.23
N ALA A 151 11.31 7.15 -2.88
CA ALA A 151 11.71 6.01 -3.71
C ALA A 151 12.64 6.42 -4.86
N ASN A 152 12.41 7.59 -5.46
CA ASN A 152 13.31 8.14 -6.48
C ASN A 152 14.67 8.55 -5.92
N LYS A 153 14.69 9.28 -4.79
CA LYS A 153 15.93 9.76 -4.19
C LYS A 153 16.84 8.61 -3.72
N TYR A 154 16.25 7.59 -3.12
CA TYR A 154 16.97 6.44 -2.58
C TYR A 154 16.97 5.23 -3.51
N GLU A 155 16.53 5.38 -4.77
CA GLU A 155 16.52 4.33 -5.79
C GLU A 155 15.85 3.01 -5.35
N ILE A 156 14.71 3.10 -4.67
CA ILE A 156 13.97 1.94 -4.20
C ILE A 156 12.96 1.49 -5.25
N LEU A 157 13.33 0.48 -6.04
CA LEU A 157 12.54 0.05 -7.21
C LEU A 157 11.15 -0.45 -6.84
N GLN A 158 11.03 -1.25 -5.77
CA GLN A 158 9.78 -1.89 -5.36
C GLN A 158 8.70 -0.84 -5.03
N LEU A 159 9.09 0.25 -4.36
CA LEU A 159 8.21 1.38 -4.12
C LEU A 159 7.83 2.12 -5.41
N LYS A 160 8.70 2.18 -6.43
CA LYS A 160 8.35 2.82 -7.71
C LYS A 160 7.31 1.99 -8.46
N VAL A 161 7.53 0.67 -8.54
CA VAL A 161 6.66 -0.26 -9.27
C VAL A 161 5.27 -0.33 -8.63
N SER A 162 5.16 -0.25 -7.30
CA SER A 162 3.87 -0.28 -6.61
C SER A 162 2.92 0.87 -6.97
N PHE A 163 3.41 1.96 -7.56
CA PHE A 163 2.55 3.06 -8.04
C PHE A 163 1.98 2.84 -9.44
N PHE A 164 2.51 1.87 -10.20
CA PHE A 164 2.05 1.58 -11.57
C PHE A 164 1.13 0.35 -11.65
N TYR A 165 1.05 -0.43 -10.57
CA TYR A 165 0.21 -1.62 -10.45
C TYR A 165 -0.58 -1.57 -9.12
N PRO A 166 -1.65 -0.74 -9.06
CA PRO A 166 -2.43 -0.49 -7.85
C PRO A 166 -3.32 -1.66 -7.42
#